data_AF-A0A3D5EDY7-F1
#
_entry.id   AF-A0A3D5EDY7-F1
#
_cell.length_a   1.000
_cell.length_b   1.000
_cell.length_c   1.000
_cell.angle_alpha   90.00
_cell.angle_beta   90.00
_cell.angle_gamma   90.00
#
_symmetry.space_group_name_H-M   'P 1'
#
loop_
_entity.id
_entity.type
_entity.pdbx_description
1 polymer ?
#
loop_
_entity_poly.entity_id
_entity_poly.type
_entity_poly.pdbx_seq_one_letter_code
_entity_poly.pdbx_strand_id
1 'polypeptide(L)'
;MQFLLTLQKTKKSYKWHLSGNKIRGKAKNGKDRGELFDPLTAVSRYTGNGTYDVTKRNRQRAGRSLGISTTLTNTIVGAADAKSNRGSEQVLRGRIKQILGL
;
A
#
# COMPACT_ATOMS: atom_id res chain seq x y z
N MET A 1 1.70 12.35 9.27
CA MET A 1 2.06 10.92 9.04
C MET A 1 2.56 10.76 7.60
N GLN A 2 3.88 10.63 7.41
CA GLN A 2 4.54 10.74 6.10
C GLN A 2 4.03 9.72 5.06
N PHE A 3 3.69 8.50 5.49
CA PHE A 3 3.23 7.42 4.59
C PHE A 3 1.94 7.77 3.84
N LEU A 4 0.90 8.26 4.52
CA LEU A 4 -0.40 8.56 3.88
C LEU A 4 -0.29 9.70 2.86
N LEU A 5 0.55 10.71 3.14
CA LEU A 5 0.83 11.80 2.21
C LEU A 5 1.51 11.29 0.94
N THR A 6 2.49 10.39 1.09
CA THR A 6 3.14 9.76 -0.06
C THR A 6 2.18 8.85 -0.82
N LEU A 7 1.36 8.07 -0.12
CA LEU A 7 0.35 7.19 -0.72
C LEU A 7 -0.66 7.99 -1.57
N GLN A 8 -1.10 9.15 -1.11
CA GLN A 8 -1.98 10.02 -1.89
C GLN A 8 -1.37 10.44 -3.24
N LYS A 9 -0.05 10.69 -3.27
CA LYS A 9 0.67 11.07 -4.51
C LYS A 9 0.69 9.94 -5.55
N THR A 10 0.58 8.69 -5.12
CA THR A 10 0.58 7.52 -6.01
C THR A 10 -0.65 7.43 -6.91
N LYS A 11 -1.74 8.18 -6.66
CA LYS A 11 -2.99 8.12 -7.44
C LYS A 11 -2.80 8.35 -8.96
N LYS A 12 -1.80 9.14 -9.34
CA LYS A 12 -1.47 9.37 -10.75
C LYS A 12 -0.82 8.15 -11.40
N SER A 13 -0.04 7.38 -10.65
CA SER A 13 0.73 6.23 -11.15
C SER A 13 -0.02 4.89 -11.08
N TYR A 14 -1.07 4.79 -10.26
CA TYR A 14 -1.84 3.55 -10.09
C TYR A 14 -3.34 3.75 -10.28
N LYS A 15 -4.02 2.73 -10.80
CA LYS A 15 -5.48 2.61 -10.75
C LYS A 15 -5.84 1.81 -9.50
N TRP A 16 -6.15 2.54 -8.44
CA TRP A 16 -6.59 1.96 -7.17
C TRP A 16 -7.99 1.36 -7.32
N HIS A 17 -8.21 0.21 -6.71
CA HIS A 17 -9.48 -0.50 -6.69
C HIS A 17 -9.52 -1.44 -5.48
N LEU A 18 -10.72 -1.94 -5.20
CA LEU A 18 -10.93 -3.05 -4.27
C LEU A 18 -10.93 -4.35 -5.09
N SER A 19 -9.95 -5.22 -4.83
CA SER A 19 -9.90 -6.59 -5.35
C SER A 19 -10.54 -7.50 -4.31
N GLY A 20 -11.85 -7.75 -4.45
CA GLY A 20 -12.68 -8.24 -3.35
C GLY A 20 -12.66 -7.22 -2.22
N ASN A 21 -12.22 -7.62 -1.03
CA ASN A 21 -12.01 -6.70 0.11
C ASN A 21 -10.58 -6.16 0.22
N LYS A 22 -9.67 -6.45 -0.71
CA LYS A 22 -8.27 -6.01 -0.59
C LYS A 22 -8.03 -4.72 -1.37
N ILE A 23 -7.33 -3.78 -0.76
CA ILE A 23 -6.93 -2.53 -1.44
C ILE A 23 -5.75 -2.83 -2.35
N ARG A 24 -5.90 -2.61 -3.65
CA ARG A 24 -4.87 -2.88 -4.66
C ARG A 24 -4.78 -1.74 -5.67
N GLY A 25 -3.58 -1.52 -6.18
CA GLY A 25 -3.28 -0.54 -7.22
C GLY A 25 -2.67 -1.23 -8.42
N LYS A 26 -3.32 -1.11 -9.58
CA LYS A 26 -2.76 -1.57 -10.85
C LYS A 26 -1.87 -0.46 -11.42
N ALA A 27 -0.59 -0.73 -11.67
CA ALA A 27 0.31 0.28 -12.22
C ALA A 27 -0.14 0.71 -13.62
N LYS A 28 -0.21 2.02 -13.86
CA LYS A 28 -0.68 2.60 -15.13
C LYS A 28 0.44 2.73 -16.18
N ASN A 29 1.69 2.76 -15.74
CA ASN A 29 2.84 3.13 -16.55
C ASN A 29 4.15 2.43 -16.13
N GLY A 30 5.16 2.57 -16.98
CA GLY A 30 6.49 1.99 -16.79
C GLY A 30 6.54 0.50 -17.12
N LYS A 31 7.69 -0.12 -16.83
CA LYS A 31 7.97 -1.53 -17.11
C LYS A 31 7.02 -2.51 -16.41
N ASP A 32 6.48 -2.12 -15.25
CA ASP A 32 5.55 -2.93 -14.46
C ASP A 32 4.09 -2.57 -14.76
N ARG A 33 3.81 -1.95 -15.91
CA ARG A 33 2.43 -1.56 -16.27
C ARG A 33 1.54 -2.80 -16.27
N GLY A 34 0.44 -2.71 -15.54
CA GLY A 34 -0.51 -3.80 -15.39
C GLY A 34 -0.30 -4.66 -14.14
N GLU A 35 0.85 -4.56 -13.49
CA GLU A 35 1.14 -5.28 -12.25
C GLU A 35 0.35 -4.73 -11.06
N LEU A 36 0.09 -5.60 -10.08
CA LEU A 36 -0.68 -5.30 -8.89
C LEU A 36 0.21 -5.04 -7.68
N PHE A 37 -0.07 -3.94 -7.01
CA PHE A 37 0.61 -3.51 -5.80
C PHE A 37 -0.40 -3.29 -4.68
N ASP A 38 0.06 -3.40 -3.42
CA ASP A 38 -0.71 -2.92 -2.28
C ASP A 38 -0.21 -1.51 -1.88
N PRO A 39 -0.85 -0.83 -0.92
CA PRO A 39 -0.42 0.50 -0.49
C PRO A 39 1.06 0.60 -0.09
N LEU A 40 1.62 -0.45 0.53
CA LEU A 40 3.00 -0.43 1.00
C LEU A 40 3.99 -0.60 -0.15
N THR A 41 3.78 -1.62 -0.98
CA THR A 41 4.69 -1.89 -2.11
C THR A 41 4.59 -0.82 -3.20
N ALA A 42 3.41 -0.23 -3.41
CA ALA A 42 3.22 0.90 -4.31
C ALA A 42 3.96 2.15 -3.86
N VAL A 43 3.94 2.47 -2.55
CA VAL A 43 4.68 3.61 -2.00
C VAL A 43 6.18 3.38 -2.13
N SER A 44 6.67 2.18 -1.79
CA SER A 44 8.10 1.85 -1.93
C SER A 44 8.59 2.02 -3.37
N ARG A 45 7.82 1.52 -4.34
CA ARG A 45 8.12 1.72 -5.77
C ARG A 45 8.06 3.19 -6.17
N TYR A 46 7.03 3.91 -5.73
CA TYR A 46 6.84 5.33 -6.07
C TYR A 46 7.98 6.22 -5.55
N THR A 47 8.55 5.90 -4.40
CA THR A 47 9.68 6.62 -3.81
C THR A 47 11.05 6.09 -4.26
N GLY A 48 11.11 5.18 -5.25
CA GLY A 48 12.37 4.65 -5.76
C GLY A 48 13.09 3.68 -4.82
N ASN A 49 12.42 3.14 -3.79
CA ASN A 49 13.02 2.26 -2.79
C ASN A 49 13.00 0.76 -3.17
N GLY A 50 12.73 0.47 -4.44
CA GLY A 50 12.64 -0.86 -5.01
C GLY A 50 11.22 -1.27 -5.40
N THR A 51 11.14 -2.31 -6.22
CA THR A 51 9.87 -2.92 -6.64
C THR A 51 9.72 -4.27 -5.95
N TYR A 52 8.58 -4.49 -5.31
CA TYR A 52 8.35 -5.62 -4.42
C TYR A 52 6.98 -6.25 -4.69
N ASP A 53 6.95 -7.58 -4.80
CA ASP A 53 5.69 -8.31 -4.91
C ASP A 53 4.89 -8.26 -3.61
N VAL A 54 3.59 -8.55 -3.75
CA VAL A 54 2.61 -8.54 -2.66
C VAL A 54 2.70 -9.85 -1.83
N THR A 55 3.88 -10.16 -1.30
CA THR A 55 4.13 -11.32 -0.42
C THR A 55 4.53 -10.87 0.98
N LYS A 56 4.33 -11.73 2.00
CA LYS A 56 4.66 -11.39 3.40
C LYS A 56 6.11 -10.93 3.55
N ARG A 57 7.07 -11.65 2.95
CA ARG A 57 8.50 -11.33 3.02
C ARG A 57 8.83 -10.02 2.32
N ASN A 58 8.31 -9.82 1.10
CA ASN A 58 8.62 -8.62 0.31
C ASN A 58 7.97 -7.35 0.87
N ARG A 59 6.79 -7.44 1.48
CA ARG A 59 6.18 -6.33 2.24
C ARG A 59 7.03 -5.89 3.42
N GLN A 60 7.63 -6.82 4.17
CA GLN A 60 8.55 -6.45 5.25
C GLN A 60 9.80 -5.74 4.72
N ARG A 61 10.34 -6.19 3.58
CA ARG A 61 11.45 -5.51 2.91
C ARG A 61 11.07 -4.09 2.44
N ALA A 62 9.88 -3.94 1.85
CA ALA A 62 9.35 -2.65 1.44
C ALA A 62 9.12 -1.69 2.62
N GLY A 63 8.61 -2.19 3.75
CA GLY A 63 8.47 -1.40 4.98
C GLY A 63 9.82 -0.92 5.52
N ARG A 64 10.81 -1.81 5.59
CA ARG A 64 12.18 -1.48 6.00
C ARG A 64 12.84 -0.46 5.07
N SER A 65 12.70 -0.62 3.75
CA SER A 65 13.27 0.33 2.78
C SER A 65 12.66 1.73 2.92
N LEU A 66 11.40 1.81 3.37
CA LEU A 66 10.71 3.08 3.65
C LEU A 66 11.02 3.66 5.04
N GLY A 67 11.86 3.01 5.85
CA GLY A 67 12.13 3.42 7.23
C GLY A 67 10.92 3.26 8.17
N ILE A 68 9.96 2.41 7.81
CA ILE A 68 8.74 2.18 8.59
C ILE A 68 8.98 1.02 9.56
N SER A 69 8.55 1.18 10.81
CA SER A 69 8.66 0.12 11.82
C SER A 69 7.90 -1.14 11.41
N THR A 70 8.33 -2.30 11.90
CA THR A 70 7.66 -3.60 11.65
C THR A 70 6.18 -3.56 12.09
N THR A 71 5.89 -2.91 13.22
CA THR A 71 4.52 -2.75 13.73
C THR A 71 3.66 -1.98 12.75
N LEU A 72 4.10 -0.79 12.31
CA LEU A 72 3.33 0.01 11.36
C LEU A 72 3.22 -0.67 9.99
N THR A 73 4.27 -1.37 9.56
CA THR A 73 4.24 -2.21 8.35
C THR A 73 3.14 -3.28 8.43
N ASN A 74 3.05 -4.00 9.55
CA ASN A 74 2.01 -5.00 9.77
C ASN A 74 0.62 -4.37 9.79
N THR A 75 0.44 -3.21 10.44
CA THR A 75 -0.84 -2.49 10.46
C THR A 75 -1.25 -2.03 9.06
N ILE A 76 -0.34 -1.51 8.24
CA ILE A 76 -0.63 -1.11 6.85
C ILE A 76 -1.03 -2.33 6.02
N VAL A 77 -0.29 -3.43 6.14
CA VAL A 77 -0.59 -4.67 5.41
C VAL A 77 -1.93 -5.26 5.84
N GLY A 78 -2.21 -5.27 7.15
CA GLY A 78 -3.49 -5.72 7.70
C GLY A 78 -4.67 -4.87 7.22
N ALA A 79 -4.51 -3.54 7.25
CA ALA A 79 -5.48 -2.59 6.71
C ALA A 79 -5.74 -2.80 5.21
N ALA A 80 -4.68 -3.00 4.42
CA ALA A 80 -4.78 -3.25 2.99
C ALA A 80 -5.45 -4.60 2.66
N ASP A 81 -5.16 -5.63 3.45
CA ASP A 81 -5.70 -6.99 3.25
C ASP A 81 -7.07 -7.22 3.93
N ALA A 82 -7.62 -6.22 4.64
CA ALA A 82 -8.86 -6.32 5.41
C ALA A 82 -8.82 -7.43 6.48
N LYS A 83 -7.68 -7.61 7.16
CA LYS A 83 -7.51 -8.71 8.12
C LYS A 83 -8.33 -8.54 9.40
N SER A 84 -8.56 -7.30 9.81
CA SER A 84 -9.33 -6.97 11.01
C SER A 84 -10.40 -5.92 10.70
N ASN A 85 -11.59 -6.13 11.29
CA ASN A 85 -12.70 -5.18 11.30
C ASN A 85 -12.75 -4.39 12.61
N ARG A 86 -11.65 -4.34 13.37
CA ARG A 86 -11.56 -3.64 14.66
C ARG A 86 -10.19 -2.96 14.81
N GLY A 87 -10.15 -1.91 15.62
CA GLY A 87 -8.91 -1.27 16.07
C GLY A 87 -8.20 -0.42 15.02
N SER A 88 -6.89 -0.24 15.20
CA SER A 88 -6.06 0.67 14.40
C SER A 88 -6.02 0.34 12.91
N GLU A 89 -6.10 -0.95 12.56
CA GLU A 89 -6.15 -1.40 11.15
C GLU A 89 -7.40 -0.92 10.43
N GLN A 90 -8.58 -0.97 11.08
CA GLN A 90 -9.84 -0.53 10.50
C GLN A 90 -9.83 0.99 10.28
N VAL A 91 -9.34 1.76 11.26
CA VAL A 91 -9.21 3.22 11.15
C VAL A 91 -8.23 3.58 10.03
N LEU A 92 -7.07 2.92 9.99
CA LEU A 92 -6.08 3.15 8.94
C LEU A 92 -6.62 2.78 7.56
N ARG A 93 -7.36 1.67 7.45
CA ARG A 93 -8.03 1.25 6.22
C ARG A 93 -9.00 2.31 5.73
N GLY A 94 -9.85 2.85 6.60
CA GLY A 94 -10.77 3.94 6.26
C GLY A 94 -10.03 5.17 5.71
N ARG A 95 -8.94 5.57 6.36
CA ARG A 95 -8.09 6.67 5.88
C ARG A 95 -7.45 6.38 4.52
N ILE A 96 -6.91 5.16 4.33
CA ILE A 96 -6.35 4.73 3.04
C ILE A 96 -7.41 4.79 1.94
N LYS A 97 -8.60 4.25 2.18
CA LYS A 97 -9.72 4.30 1.22
C LYS A 97 -10.07 5.74 0.86
N GLN A 98 -10.23 6.61 1.85
CA GLN A 98 -10.56 8.02 1.65
C GLN A 98 -9.52 8.75 0.78
N ILE A 99 -8.22 8.62 1.08
CA ILE A 99 -7.19 9.32 0.30
C ILE A 99 -7.05 8.78 -1.12
N LEU A 100 -7.35 7.50 -1.33
CA LEU A 100 -7.28 6.82 -2.61
C LEU A 100 -8.57 6.97 -3.45
N GLY A 101 -9.69 7.37 -2.83
CA GLY A 101 -11.00 7.50 -3.47
C GLY A 101 -11.68 6.14 -3.72
N LEU A 102 -11.64 5.24 -2.73
CA LEU A 102 -12.20 3.87 -2.78
C LEU A 102 -13.38 3.66 -1.81
#